data_AF-A0A838U1M8-F1
#
_entry.id   AF-A0A838U1M8-F1
#
_cell.length_a   1.000
_cell.length_b   1.000
_cell.length_c   1.000
_cell.angle_alpha   90.00
_cell.angle_beta   90.00
_cell.angle_gamma   90.00
#
_symmetry.space_group_name_H-M   'P 1'
#
loop_
_entity.id
_entity.type
_entity.pdbx_description
1 polymer ?
#
loop_
_entity_poly.entity_id
_entity_poly.type
_entity_poly.pdbx_seq_one_letter_code
_entity_poly.pdbx_strand_id
1 'polypeptide(L)' 'KGGVYNNETPIAIAYKATWNEEKIVKGTIETISKKVKEEKIIKTALIIVGDVISPKKYEFSKVYDSQFTHGFRKSKGERV' A
#
# COMPACT_ATOMS: atom_id res chain seq x y z
N LYS A 1 -15.85 17.89 -8.01
CA LYS A 1 -16.10 16.68 -7.21
C LYS A 1 -14.81 15.86 -7.20
N GLY A 2 -14.00 15.95 -6.14
CA GLY A 2 -12.90 14.99 -5.91
C GLY A 2 -13.49 13.75 -5.24
N GLY A 3 -13.01 12.52 -5.43
CA GLY A 3 -11.82 12.05 -6.13
C GLY A 3 -11.89 10.52 -6.26
N VAL A 4 -10.76 9.91 -6.55
CA VAL A 4 -10.56 8.50 -6.95
C VAL A 4 -11.00 7.45 -5.90
N TYR A 5 -11.35 7.85 -4.68
CA TYR A 5 -11.66 6.94 -3.57
C TYR A 5 -13.14 6.98 -3.14
N ASN A 6 -13.68 5.81 -2.79
CA ASN A 6 -15.05 5.54 -2.32
C ASN A 6 -15.05 4.83 -0.95
N ASN A 7 -16.24 4.62 -0.37
CA ASN A 7 -16.39 4.01 0.96
C ASN A 7 -15.81 2.59 1.03
N GLU A 8 -15.80 1.87 -0.10
CA GLU A 8 -15.26 0.52 -0.24
C GLU A 8 -13.75 0.51 -0.48
N THR A 9 -13.11 1.66 -0.69
CA THR A 9 -11.68 1.74 -1.01
C THR A 9 -10.87 1.06 0.10
N PRO A 10 -10.05 0.04 -0.23
CA PRO A 10 -9.29 -0.70 0.76
C PRO A 10 -8.26 0.15 1.48
N ILE A 11 -8.06 -0.13 2.77
CA ILE A 11 -7.04 0.49 3.62
C ILE A 11 -6.36 -0.57 4.46
N ALA A 12 -5.04 -0.46 4.60
CA ALA A 12 -4.26 -1.18 5.60
C ALA A 12 -3.48 -0.19 6.46
N ILE A 13 -3.39 -0.50 7.75
CA ILE A 13 -2.62 0.25 8.74
C ILE A 13 -1.67 -0.71 9.43
N ALA A 14 -0.37 -0.45 9.32
CA ALA A 14 0.68 -1.21 9.99
C ALA A 14 1.24 -0.37 11.15
N TYR A 15 0.86 -0.72 12.37
CA TYR A 15 1.37 -0.12 13.61
C TYR A 15 2.70 -0.75 14.00
N LYS A 16 3.71 0.08 14.32
CA LYS A 16 5.08 -0.36 14.69
C LYS A 16 5.62 -1.47 13.76
N ALA A 17 5.56 -1.23 12.45
CA ALA A 17 6.00 -2.21 11.46
C ALA A 17 7.43 -2.71 11.78
N THR A 18 7.63 -4.02 11.70
CA THR A 18 8.85 -4.80 12.01
C THR A 18 9.21 -4.95 13.50
N TRP A 19 8.40 -4.41 14.43
CA TRP A 19 8.60 -4.58 15.87
C TRP A 19 7.84 -5.81 16.38
N ASN A 20 8.15 -6.27 17.60
CA ASN A 20 7.43 -7.39 18.22
C ASN A 20 5.95 -7.08 18.47
N GLU A 21 5.61 -5.80 18.67
CA GLU A 21 4.24 -5.33 18.89
C GLU A 21 3.53 -4.90 17.59
N GLU A 22 4.04 -5.32 16.43
CA GLU A 22 3.41 -5.02 15.14
C GLU A 22 1.93 -5.42 15.15
N LYS A 23 1.09 -4.53 14.65
CA LYS A 23 -0.32 -4.84 14.35
C LYS A 23 -0.67 -4.38 12.94
N ILE A 24 -1.31 -5.25 12.18
CA ILE A 24 -1.87 -4.93 10.86
C ILE A 24 -3.38 -4.89 10.95
N VAL A 25 -3.96 -3.70 10.74
CA VAL A 25 -5.41 -3.50 10.69
C VAL A 25 -5.83 -3.26 9.25
N LYS A 26 -6.74 -4.08 8.73
CA LYS A 26 -7.31 -3.93 7.38
C LYS A 26 -8.77 -3.52 7.44
N GLY A 27 -9.20 -2.72 6.48
CA GLY A 27 -10.59 -2.27 6.35
C GLY A 27 -10.79 -1.47 5.07
N THR A 28 -11.77 -0.60 5.12
CA THR A 28 -12.14 0.32 4.04
C THR A 28 -12.19 1.74 4.57
N ILE A 29 -12.34 2.74 3.69
CA ILE A 29 -12.59 4.14 4.11
C ILE A 29 -13.71 4.22 5.15
N GLU A 30 -14.80 3.47 4.95
CA GLU A 30 -15.93 3.47 5.87
C GLU A 30 -15.62 2.87 7.26
N THR A 31 -14.79 1.81 7.32
CA THR A 31 -14.66 0.98 8.52
C THR A 31 -13.37 1.22 9.32
N ILE A 32 -12.32 1.75 8.69
CA ILE A 32 -10.98 1.73 9.28
C ILE A 32 -10.86 2.56 10.58
N SER A 33 -11.55 3.70 10.65
CA SER A 33 -11.49 4.61 11.81
C SER A 33 -11.97 3.94 13.10
N LYS A 34 -13.05 3.15 13.02
CA LYS A 34 -13.57 2.39 14.16
C LYS A 34 -12.55 1.33 14.62
N LYS A 35 -12.02 0.53 13.68
CA LYS A 35 -11.08 -0.55 13.98
C LYS A 35 -9.79 -0.05 14.64
N VAL A 36 -9.24 1.08 14.17
CA VAL A 36 -8.02 1.68 14.73
C VAL A 36 -8.22 2.15 16.18
N LYS A 37 -9.41 2.71 16.49
CA LYS A 37 -9.76 3.13 17.85
C LYS A 37 -9.90 1.93 18.79
N GLU A 38 -10.53 0.86 18.33
CA GLU A 38 -10.66 -0.40 19.09
C GLU A 38 -9.27 -0.98 19.43
N GLU A 39 -8.32 -0.91 18.50
CA GLU A 39 -6.93 -1.35 18.69
C GLU A 39 -6.06 -0.37 19.51
N LYS A 40 -6.60 0.81 19.88
CA LYS A 40 -5.91 1.88 20.61
C LYS A 40 -4.63 2.37 19.91
N ILE A 41 -4.61 2.33 18.58
CA ILE A 41 -3.49 2.84 17.77
C ILE A 41 -3.65 4.35 17.60
N ILE A 42 -2.77 5.13 18.23
CA ILE A 42 -2.83 6.61 18.21
C ILE A 42 -1.62 7.28 17.54
N LYS A 43 -0.54 6.55 17.28
CA LYS A 43 0.72 7.04 16.68
C LYS A 43 1.54 5.88 16.11
N THR A 44 2.60 6.19 15.36
CA THR A 44 3.57 5.22 14.83
C THR A 44 2.91 4.14 13.97
N ALA A 45 2.15 4.57 12.97
CA ALA A 45 1.49 3.68 12.04
C ALA A 45 1.70 4.16 10.59
N LEU A 46 2.00 3.22 9.71
CA LEU A 46 2.00 3.42 8.27
C LEU A 46 0.58 3.15 7.76
N ILE A 47 0.00 4.12 7.04
CA ILE A 47 -1.34 4.02 6.45
C ILE A 47 -1.19 3.91 4.94
N ILE A 48 -1.74 2.84 4.36
CA ILE A 48 -1.74 2.58 2.92
C ILE A 48 -3.19 2.51 2.46
N VAL A 49 -3.55 3.35 1.48
CA VAL A 49 -4.91 3.49 0.96
C VAL A 49 -4.93 3.12 -0.52
N GLY A 50 -5.91 2.31 -0.93
CA GLY A 50 -6.17 1.97 -2.32
C GLY A 50 -6.12 0.47 -2.62
N ASP A 51 -6.42 0.14 -3.88
CA ASP A 51 -6.54 -1.24 -4.36
C ASP A 51 -5.28 -2.07 -4.23
N VAL A 52 -4.11 -1.45 -4.01
CA VAL A 52 -2.86 -2.14 -3.69
C VAL A 52 -2.98 -3.07 -2.46
N ILE A 53 -3.93 -2.81 -1.56
CA ILE A 53 -4.19 -3.65 -0.38
C ILE A 53 -5.01 -4.90 -0.70
N SER A 54 -5.88 -4.82 -1.72
CA SER A 54 -6.75 -5.92 -2.17
C SER A 54 -6.78 -5.98 -3.70
N PRO A 55 -5.62 -6.24 -4.35
CA PRO A 55 -5.51 -6.12 -5.79
C PRO A 55 -6.32 -7.22 -6.48
N LYS A 56 -7.15 -6.83 -7.46
CA LYS A 56 -7.86 -7.80 -8.33
C LYS A 56 -6.90 -8.60 -9.21
N LYS A 57 -5.77 -7.98 -9.57
CA LYS A 57 -4.67 -8.56 -10.36
C LYS A 57 -3.35 -8.12 -9.74
N TYR A 58 -2.44 -9.06 -9.60
CA TYR A 58 -1.11 -8.81 -9.06
C TYR A 58 -0.09 -8.78 -10.20
N GLU A 59 0.67 -7.68 -10.28
CA GLU A 59 1.82 -7.55 -11.18
C GLU A 59 3.06 -7.25 -10.35
N PHE A 60 4.20 -7.85 -10.73
CA PHE A 60 5.45 -7.58 -10.05
C PHE A 60 5.96 -6.18 -10.36
N SER A 61 6.56 -5.55 -9.35
CA SER A 61 7.27 -4.29 -9.54
C SER A 61 8.39 -4.45 -10.57
N LYS A 62 8.42 -3.55 -11.56
CA LYS A 62 9.49 -3.52 -12.58
C LYS A 62 10.76 -2.81 -12.09
N VAL A 63 10.83 -2.38 -10.82
CA VAL A 63 11.99 -1.69 -10.25
C VAL A 63 13.28 -2.49 -10.44
N TYR A 64 13.24 -3.83 -10.39
CA TYR A 64 14.40 -4.70 -10.62
C TYR A 64 14.32 -5.51 -11.92
N ASP A 65 13.30 -5.27 -12.75
CA ASP A 65 13.19 -5.94 -14.04
C ASP A 65 14.28 -5.44 -14.98
N SER A 66 15.19 -6.34 -15.37
CA SER A 66 16.30 -6.05 -16.28
C SER A 66 15.87 -5.68 -17.69
N GLN A 67 14.63 -6.02 -18.07
CA GLN A 67 14.02 -5.68 -19.36
C GLN A 67 13.25 -4.36 -19.31
N PHE A 68 13.08 -3.76 -18.13
CA PHE A 68 12.39 -2.48 -17.98
C PHE A 68 13.37 -1.31 -17.96
N THR A 69 13.21 -0.41 -18.92
CA THR A 69 13.89 0.90 -18.94
C THR A 69 13.12 1.88 -18.07
N HIS A 70 13.82 2.56 -17.17
CA HIS A 70 13.30 3.69 -16.41
C HIS A 70 14.30 4.84 -16.42
N GLY A 71 13.94 6.00 -15.84
CA GLY A 71 14.69 7.25 -16.02
C GLY A 71 16.19 7.25 -15.68
N PHE A 72 16.67 6.26 -14.92
CA PHE A 72 18.08 6.12 -14.53
C PHE A 72 18.70 4.75 -14.92
N ARG A 73 17.97 3.88 -15.63
CA ARG A 73 18.46 2.54 -16.03
C ARG A 73 17.87 2.15 -17.38
N LYS A 74 18.75 1.87 -18.35
CA LYS A 74 18.36 1.23 -19.60
C LYS A 74 18.19 -0.28 -19.42
N SER A 75 17.23 -0.86 -20.14
CA SER A 75 17.06 -2.30 -20.19
C SER A 75 18.24 -2.96 -20.90
N LYS A 76 18.52 -4.23 -20.57
CA LYS A 76 19.68 -4.97 -21.10
C LYS A 76 19.72 -5.15 -22.63
N GLY A 77 18.65 -4.81 -23.35
CA GLY A 77 18.56 -4.93 -24.81
C GLY A 77 18.48 -3.60 -25.57
N GLU A 78 18.45 -2.47 -24.87
CA GLU A 78 18.31 -1.16 -25.50
C GLU A 78 19.68 -0.69 -26.02
N ARG A 79 19.88 -0.73 -27.35
CA ARG A 79 21.08 -0.19 -28.00
C ARG A 79 21.11 1.33 -27.81
N VAL A 80 22.26 1.83 -27.37
CA VAL A 80 22.57 3.28 -27.25
C VAL A 80 22.54 3.96 -28.59
#